data_AF-K2NZ22-F1
#
_entry.id   AF-K2NZ22-F1
#
_cell.length_a   1.000
_cell.length_b   1.000
_cell.length_c   1.000
_cell.angle_alpha   90.00
_cell.angle_beta   90.00
_cell.angle_gamma   90.00
#
_symmetry.space_group_name_H-M   'P 1'
#
loop_
_entity.id
_entity.type
_entity.pdbx_description
1 polymer ?
#
loop_
_entity_poly.entity_id
_entity_poly.type
_entity_poly.pdbx_seq_one_letter_code
_entity_poly.pdbx_strand_id
1 'polypeptide(L)'
;MCKVSDKLILYSCTQDINFEKNHWVLNRFVDGKNDIILGERNLPCRIDPLIVKTNIEKLTNMLNATNCFDFEAEFKDKDQLVLYFKNETSLSERKMYVFEFKSELTHLR
;
A
#
# COMPACT_ATOMS: atom_id res chain seq x y z
N MET A 1 26.65 6.57 -6.10
CA MET A 1 25.57 7.41 -6.67
C MET A 1 24.33 6.54 -6.82
N CYS A 2 23.36 6.65 -5.91
CA CYS A 2 22.09 5.93 -6.03
C CYS A 2 21.19 6.66 -7.03
N LYS A 3 20.78 6.01 -8.12
CA LYS A 3 19.74 6.54 -9.01
C LYS A 3 18.40 6.40 -8.29
N VAL A 4 17.67 7.50 -8.17
CA VAL A 4 16.25 7.45 -7.81
C VAL A 4 15.54 6.69 -8.94
N SER A 5 14.87 5.60 -8.59
CA SER A 5 14.09 4.80 -9.52
C SER A 5 12.65 5.29 -9.49
N ASP A 6 12.04 5.49 -10.66
CA ASP A 6 10.60 5.78 -10.79
C ASP A 6 9.72 4.52 -10.59
N LYS A 7 10.33 3.41 -10.15
CA LYS A 7 9.67 2.14 -9.89
C LYS A 7 9.56 1.87 -8.41
N LEU A 8 8.36 1.52 -7.96
CA LEU A 8 8.11 0.93 -6.65
C LEU A 8 8.31 -0.58 -6.75
N ILE A 9 9.22 -1.13 -5.95
CA ILE A 9 9.41 -2.58 -5.80
C ILE A 9 9.08 -2.95 -4.35
N LEU A 10 8.06 -3.78 -4.18
CA LEU A 10 7.58 -4.31 -2.92
C LEU A 10 8.21 -5.69 -2.72
N TYR A 11 9.30 -5.69 -1.96
CA TYR A 11 9.99 -6.93 -1.61
C TYR A 11 9.21 -7.71 -0.56
N SER A 12 9.11 -9.02 -0.75
CA SER A 12 8.65 -9.98 0.24
C SER A 12 9.61 -9.96 1.43
N CYS A 13 9.20 -9.34 2.54
CA CYS A 13 10.02 -9.37 3.75
C CYS A 13 9.90 -10.76 4.42
N THR A 14 11.02 -11.26 4.93
CA THR A 14 11.07 -12.36 5.89
C THR A 14 10.26 -12.01 7.14
N GLN A 15 9.81 -13.02 7.90
CA GLN A 15 8.75 -12.97 8.93
C GLN A 15 8.87 -11.89 10.02
N ASP A 16 9.99 -11.17 10.12
CA ASP A 16 10.24 -10.07 11.05
C ASP A 16 10.07 -8.70 10.36
N ILE A 17 8.85 -8.17 10.35
CA ILE A 17 8.58 -6.80 9.88
C ILE A 17 9.12 -5.80 10.91
N ASN A 18 10.13 -5.03 10.51
CA ASN A 18 10.53 -3.85 11.28
C ASN A 18 9.55 -2.69 11.01
N PHE A 19 8.56 -2.54 11.89
CA PHE A 19 7.54 -1.48 11.80
C PHE A 19 8.10 -0.06 11.88
N GLU A 20 9.38 0.14 12.26
CA GLU A 20 10.04 1.46 12.26
C GLU A 20 10.58 1.89 10.88
N LYS A 21 10.55 1.00 9.88
CA LYS A 21 10.98 1.28 8.51
C LYS A 21 9.78 1.41 7.57
N ASN A 22 10.03 1.83 6.34
CA ASN A 22 9.04 1.72 5.27
C ASN A 22 8.70 0.24 5.08
N HIS A 23 7.41 -0.08 5.09
CA HIS A 23 6.94 -1.45 4.95
C HIS A 23 5.56 -1.45 4.30
N TRP A 24 5.14 -2.63 3.86
CA TRP A 24 3.81 -2.85 3.31
C TRP A 24 3.19 -4.08 3.95
N VAL A 25 1.86 -4.12 3.93
CA VAL A 25 1.06 -5.25 4.45
C VAL A 25 -0.01 -5.57 3.41
N LEU A 26 -0.13 -6.85 3.06
CA LEU A 26 -1.23 -7.37 2.23
C LEU A 26 -2.22 -8.11 3.12
N ASN A 27 -3.38 -7.51 3.32
CA ASN A 27 -4.49 -8.13 4.02
C ASN A 27 -5.32 -8.91 3.00
N ARG A 28 -5.38 -10.23 3.16
CA ARG A 28 -6.20 -11.10 2.31
C ARG A 28 -7.64 -11.10 2.79
N PHE A 29 -8.57 -10.82 1.89
CA PHE A 29 -10.00 -10.91 2.21
C PHE A 29 -10.38 -12.38 2.41
N VAL A 30 -11.05 -12.67 3.53
CA VAL A 30 -11.61 -13.98 3.86
C VAL A 30 -13.08 -13.78 4.17
N ASP A 31 -13.95 -14.39 3.35
CA ASP A 31 -15.39 -14.28 3.52
C ASP A 31 -15.83 -14.89 4.86
N GLY A 32 -16.79 -14.25 5.53
CA GLY A 32 -17.26 -14.65 6.86
C GLY A 32 -16.31 -14.35 8.04
N LYS A 33 -15.15 -13.72 7.80
CA LYS A 33 -14.25 -13.30 8.88
C LYS A 33 -14.65 -11.90 9.37
N ASN A 34 -15.35 -11.84 10.51
CA ASN A 34 -15.59 -10.60 11.26
C ASN A 34 -14.31 -10.18 11.99
N ASP A 35 -13.26 -9.82 11.25
CA ASP A 35 -12.08 -9.24 11.88
C ASP A 35 -12.46 -7.85 12.42
N ILE A 36 -12.47 -7.73 13.75
CA ILE A 36 -12.54 -6.44 14.44
C ILE A 36 -11.25 -5.70 14.05
N ILE A 37 -11.36 -4.69 13.18
CA ILE A 37 -10.25 -3.78 12.91
C ILE A 37 -10.01 -2.97 14.19
N LEU A 38 -9.10 -3.44 15.04
CA LEU A 38 -8.60 -2.71 16.20
C LEU A 38 -7.60 -1.65 15.73
N GLY A 39 -8.12 -0.55 15.19
CA GLY A 39 -7.29 0.59 14.79
C GLY A 39 -8.03 1.56 13.87
N GLU A 40 -8.07 2.82 14.28
CA GLU A 40 -8.56 3.90 13.43
C GLU A 40 -7.53 4.18 12.31
N ARG A 41 -7.99 4.41 11.07
CA ARG A 41 -7.10 4.91 10.01
C ARG A 41 -6.64 6.31 10.41
N ASN A 42 -5.44 6.41 10.98
CA ASN A 42 -4.76 7.69 11.16
C ASN A 42 -4.31 8.20 9.79
N LEU A 43 -5.23 8.85 9.07
CA LEU A 43 -4.86 9.72 7.98
C LEU A 43 -4.01 10.85 8.57
N PRO A 44 -2.82 11.14 8.02
CA PRO A 44 -1.95 12.17 8.58
C PRO A 44 -2.70 13.51 8.56
N CYS A 45 -2.95 14.05 9.75
CA CYS A 45 -3.89 15.14 10.00
C CYS A 45 -3.44 16.51 9.44
N ARG A 46 -2.33 16.56 8.69
CA ARG A 46 -1.64 17.78 8.24
C ARG A 46 -1.00 17.70 6.85
N ILE A 47 -1.49 16.82 5.97
CA ILE A 47 -1.02 16.81 4.57
C ILE A 47 -1.99 17.61 3.71
N ASP A 48 -1.44 18.52 2.91
CA ASP A 48 -2.18 19.22 1.87
C ASP A 48 -2.99 18.22 1.00
N PRO A 49 -4.31 18.38 0.86
CA PRO A 49 -5.15 17.48 0.07
C PRO A 49 -4.65 17.27 -1.36
N LEU A 50 -4.04 18.28 -1.98
CA LEU A 50 -3.45 18.17 -3.31
C LEU A 50 -2.26 17.21 -3.31
N ILE A 51 -1.38 17.31 -2.30
CA ILE A 51 -0.24 16.40 -2.13
C ILE A 51 -0.73 14.97 -1.90
N VAL A 52 -1.77 14.79 -1.07
CA VAL A 52 -2.38 13.46 -0.85
C VAL A 52 -2.89 12.89 -2.17
N LYS A 53 -3.65 13.68 -2.93
CA LYS A 53 -4.19 13.27 -4.24
C LYS A 53 -3.09 12.88 -5.22
N THR A 54 -2.07 13.73 -5.38
CA THR A 54 -0.94 13.46 -6.27
C THR A 54 -0.17 12.19 -5.86
N ASN A 55 0.00 11.95 -4.55
CA ASN A 55 0.67 10.74 -4.07
C ASN A 55 -0.17 9.49 -4.35
N ILE A 56 -1.49 9.55 -4.12
CA ILE A 56 -2.40 8.44 -4.43
C ILE A 56 -2.33 8.11 -5.93
N GLU A 57 -2.45 9.11 -6.80
CA GLU A 57 -2.38 8.89 -8.26
C GLU A 57 -1.05 8.27 -8.70
N LYS A 58 0.08 8.77 -8.19
CA LYS A 58 1.41 8.21 -8.49
C LYS A 58 1.54 6.77 -7.99
N LEU A 59 1.14 6.50 -6.75
CA LEU A 59 1.20 5.17 -6.17
C LEU A 59 0.30 4.19 -6.93
N THR A 60 -0.93 4.56 -7.28
CA THR A 60 -1.83 3.75 -8.10
C THR A 60 -1.18 3.39 -9.44
N ASN A 61 -0.59 4.36 -10.14
CA ASN A 61 0.08 4.09 -11.41
C ASN A 61 1.27 3.13 -11.27
N MET A 62 2.06 3.27 -10.20
CA MET A 62 3.20 2.38 -9.94
C MET A 62 2.76 0.97 -9.53
N LEU A 63 1.70 0.83 -8.72
CA LEU A 63 1.16 -0.46 -8.29
C LEU A 63 0.55 -1.25 -9.45
N ASN A 64 -0.07 -0.55 -10.41
CA ASN A 64 -0.62 -1.14 -11.63
C ASN A 64 0.43 -1.36 -12.73
N ALA A 65 1.67 -0.90 -12.54
CA ALA A 65 2.76 -1.21 -13.47
C ALA A 65 3.21 -2.67 -13.29
N THR A 66 3.61 -3.31 -14.39
CA THR A 66 4.18 -4.66 -14.36
C THR A 66 5.40 -4.73 -13.42
N ASN A 67 5.46 -5.78 -12.59
CA ASN A 67 6.57 -6.12 -11.69
C ASN A 67 6.75 -5.20 -10.47
N CYS A 68 5.66 -4.73 -9.86
CA CYS A 68 5.74 -4.04 -8.58
C CYS A 68 6.10 -4.97 -7.41
N PHE A 69 5.73 -6.25 -7.48
CA PHE A 69 6.06 -7.26 -6.47
C PHE A 69 7.24 -8.10 -6.95
N ASP A 70 8.13 -8.49 -6.02
CA ASP A 70 9.26 -9.40 -6.30
C ASP A 70 8.84 -10.88 -6.35
N PHE A 71 7.55 -11.16 -6.19
CA PHE A 71 6.95 -12.49 -6.30
C PHE A 71 5.71 -12.44 -7.20
N GLU A 72 5.38 -13.59 -7.78
CA GLU A 72 4.09 -13.78 -8.46
C GLU A 72 2.98 -13.84 -7.41
N ALA A 73 2.06 -12.88 -7.47
CA ALA A 73 0.98 -12.74 -6.52
C ALA A 73 -0.37 -12.73 -7.26
N GLU A 74 -1.22 -13.70 -6.99
CA GLU A 74 -2.63 -13.62 -7.38
C GLU A 74 -3.39 -12.82 -6.34
N PHE A 75 -3.70 -11.56 -6.65
CA PHE A 75 -4.55 -10.70 -5.81
C PHE A 75 -6.03 -11.03 -6.03
N LYS A 76 -6.80 -11.04 -4.95
CA LYS A 76 -8.26 -11.29 -4.98
C LYS A 76 -9.02 -9.99 -4.83
N ASP A 77 -10.27 -10.01 -5.30
CA ASP A 77 -11.21 -8.93 -5.04
C ASP A 77 -11.30 -8.65 -3.52
N LYS A 78 -11.27 -7.37 -3.14
CA LYS A 78 -11.28 -6.87 -1.76
C LYS A 78 -10.00 -7.13 -0.95
N ASP A 79 -8.97 -7.73 -1.52
CA ASP A 79 -7.65 -7.71 -0.87
C ASP A 79 -7.23 -6.24 -0.65
N GLN A 80 -6.55 -5.97 0.46
CA GLN A 80 -6.10 -4.62 0.78
C GLN A 80 -4.59 -4.58 0.91
N LEU A 81 -3.96 -3.71 0.11
CA LEU A 81 -2.56 -3.35 0.25
C LEU A 81 -2.45 -2.08 1.08
N VAL A 82 -1.67 -2.14 2.16
CA VAL A 82 -1.36 -0.99 2.99
C VAL A 82 0.12 -0.66 2.85
N LEU A 83 0.43 0.58 2.50
CA LEU A 83 1.79 1.11 2.43
C LEU A 83 2.03 2.06 3.59
N TYR A 84 3.12 1.83 4.33
CA TYR A 84 3.57 2.68 5.42
C TYR A 84 4.90 3.34 5.06
N PHE A 85 4.88 4.68 5.00
CA PHE A 85 6.08 5.48 4.77
C PHE A 85 6.43 6.27 6.02
N LYS A 86 7.66 6.10 6.50
CA LYS A 86 8.24 6.94 7.53
C LYS A 86 8.72 8.24 6.92
N ASN A 87 8.38 9.35 7.55
CA ASN A 87 8.99 10.63 7.25
C ASN A 87 10.27 10.76 8.10
N GLU A 88 11.44 10.92 7.47
CA GLU A 88 12.70 11.09 8.22
C GLU A 88 12.73 12.37 9.05
N THR A 89 11.89 13.36 8.71
CA THR A 89 11.82 14.67 9.37
C THR A 89 10.81 14.76 10.52
N SER A 90 9.97 13.75 10.73
CA SER A 90 8.97 13.73 11.81
C SER A 90 8.86 12.34 12.42
N LEU A 91 9.26 12.20 13.69
CA LEU A 91 9.22 10.94 14.42
C LEU A 91 7.79 10.41 14.68
N SER A 92 6.77 11.26 14.55
CA SER A 92 5.38 10.92 14.90
C SER A 92 4.44 10.75 13.71
N GLU A 93 4.81 11.19 12.50
CA GLU A 93 3.90 11.17 11.35
C GLU A 93 4.29 10.08 10.34
N ARG A 94 3.68 8.89 10.49
CA ARG A 94 3.70 7.88 9.43
C ARG A 94 2.64 8.22 8.39
N LYS A 95 3.02 8.18 7.11
CA LYS A 95 2.06 8.28 6.01
C LYS A 95 1.57 6.88 5.67
N MET A 96 0.27 6.67 5.79
CA MET A 96 -0.41 5.42 5.48
C MET A 96 -1.25 5.61 4.22
N TYR A 97 -1.07 4.72 3.24
CA TYR A 97 -1.92 4.65 2.05
C TYR A 97 -2.54 3.25 1.96
N VAL A 98 -3.84 3.18 1.70
CA VAL A 98 -4.58 1.92 1.59
C VAL A 98 -5.16 1.82 0.19
N PHE A 99 -4.89 0.71 -0.48
CA PHE A 99 -5.43 0.38 -1.80
C PHE A 99 -6.21 -0.92 -1.69
N GLU A 100 -7.38 -0.96 -2.29
CA GLU A 100 -8.20 -2.16 -2.36
C GLU A 100 -8.14 -2.71 -3.79
N PHE A 101 -7.82 -3.99 -3.91
CA PHE A 101 -7.85 -4.69 -5.18
C PHE A 101 -9.29 -4.91 -5.61
N LYS A 102 -9.57 -4.57 -6.86
CA LYS A 102 -10.83 -4.86 -7.51
C LYS A 102 -10.56 -5.86 -8.61
N SER A 103 -11.30 -6.95 -8.63
CA SER A 103 -11.33 -7.78 -9.83
C SER A 103 -11.93 -6.94 -10.96
N GLU A 104 -11.22 -6.84 -12.10
CA GLU A 104 -11.89 -6.37 -13.30
C GLU A 104 -12.93 -7.43 -13.68
N LEU A 105 -14.19 -7.19 -13.34
CA LEU A 105 -15.29 -7.83 -14.04
C LEU A 105 -15.26 -7.32 -15.48
N THR A 106 -14.47 -7.98 -16.32
CA THR A 106 -14.60 -7.87 -17.76
C THR A 106 -15.96 -8.48 -18.10
N HIS A 107 -17.01 -7.64 -18.05
CA HIS A 107 -18.25 -7.94 -18.75
C HIS A 107 -17.92 -7.93 -20.24
N LEU A 108 -17.52 -9.09 -20.76
CA LEU A 108 -17.70 -9.41 -22.17
C LEU A 108 -19.21 -9.31 -22.44
N ARG A 109 -19.59 -8.24 -23.13
CA ARG A 109 -20.84 -8.12 -23.90
C ARG A 109 -20.51 -7.56 -25.26
#